data_AF-A0A7S7QD17-F1
#
_entry.id   AF-A0A7S7QD17-F1
#
_cell.length_a   1.000
_cell.length_b   1.000
_cell.length_c   1.000
_cell.angle_alpha   90.00
_cell.angle_beta   90.00
_cell.angle_gamma   90.00
#
_symmetry.space_group_name_H-M   'P 1'
#
loop_
_entity.id
_entity.type
_entity.pdbx_description
1 polymer ?
#
loop_
_entity_poly.entity_id
_entity_poly.type
_entity_poly.pdbx_seq_one_letter_code
_entity_poly.pdbx_strand_id
1 'polypeptide(L)'
;MHFIFRLALVLPPILLLSPARAASPEDRYIAARDAAIAKFTKLSNDNKINESVDKAEAAARDELKEQLTAILSQPARPGFAPAQLNLDTLYKGDMGFGMLDGLRFDADTGRDGAKIGEKRPDGSFVEPKAHIIVTTEPLFTRWLHEHKTWWDKGSKNVPQQVDAALKFEGLYTQAISTDAAVVNFDELPIAKPASVALAYGFLAGRTQDSFPDKADEVFVAALAGGKMYVAYGEIEPAVQVPACTAIRTDYNKKADAAAEKLERKQITRQAYDKLGDLRQQGEDAFKRCFTERAPQQPAFAVATRQAQALLDAAIGK
;
A
#
# COMPACT_ATOMS: atom_id res chain seq x y z
N MET A 1 88.86 -7.64 -20.62
CA MET A 1 87.64 -7.09 -21.26
C MET A 1 86.48 -8.04 -20.98
N HIS A 2 85.58 -7.67 -20.07
CA HIS A 2 84.36 -8.43 -19.77
C HIS A 2 83.17 -7.47 -19.93
N PHE A 3 82.29 -7.76 -20.88
CA PHE A 3 81.06 -7.01 -21.13
C PHE A 3 79.93 -7.59 -20.28
N ILE A 4 79.30 -6.76 -19.45
CA ILE A 4 78.07 -7.09 -18.73
C ILE A 4 76.93 -6.40 -19.48
N PHE A 5 76.06 -7.17 -20.14
CA PHE A 5 74.80 -6.69 -20.71
C PHE A 5 73.72 -6.72 -19.62
N ARG A 6 73.14 -5.54 -19.30
CA ARG A 6 71.91 -5.44 -18.51
C ARG A 6 70.72 -5.42 -19.46
N LEU A 7 69.88 -6.47 -19.40
CA LEU A 7 68.60 -6.53 -20.10
C LEU A 7 67.53 -5.90 -19.19
N ALA A 8 67.02 -4.71 -19.55
CA ALA A 8 65.89 -4.10 -18.87
C ALA A 8 64.58 -4.61 -19.49
N LEU A 9 63.82 -5.40 -18.74
CA LEU A 9 62.49 -5.86 -19.12
C LEU A 9 61.47 -4.74 -18.81
N VAL A 10 60.93 -4.10 -19.84
CA VAL A 10 59.84 -3.12 -19.69
C VAL A 10 58.51 -3.86 -19.91
N LEU A 11 57.77 -4.10 -18.82
CA LEU A 11 56.41 -4.65 -18.86
C LEU A 11 55.41 -3.48 -19.02
N PRO A 12 54.53 -3.46 -20.04
CA PRO A 12 53.52 -2.42 -20.16
C PRO A 12 52.38 -2.66 -19.16
N PRO A 13 51.82 -1.60 -18.54
CA PRO A 13 50.65 -1.74 -17.69
C PRO A 13 49.42 -2.06 -18.54
N ILE A 14 48.86 -3.26 -18.35
CA ILE A 14 47.55 -3.63 -18.88
C ILE A 14 46.50 -2.87 -18.07
N LEU A 15 45.98 -1.78 -18.64
CA LEU A 15 44.79 -1.10 -18.14
C LEU A 15 43.59 -2.04 -18.31
N LEU A 16 43.16 -2.67 -17.22
CA LEU A 16 41.88 -3.34 -17.12
C LEU A 16 40.78 -2.28 -17.21
N LEU A 17 40.28 -2.04 -18.42
CA LEU A 17 39.04 -1.30 -18.65
C LEU A 17 37.89 -2.11 -18.04
N SER A 18 37.54 -1.83 -16.79
CA SER A 18 36.28 -2.27 -16.20
C SER A 18 35.15 -1.75 -17.10
N PRO A 19 34.28 -2.62 -17.66
CA PRO A 19 33.15 -2.14 -18.45
C PRO A 19 32.27 -1.31 -17.53
N ALA A 20 32.11 -0.02 -17.85
CA ALA A 20 31.10 0.82 -17.23
C ALA A 20 29.74 0.14 -17.48
N ARG A 21 29.17 -0.49 -16.45
CA ARG A 21 27.81 -1.04 -16.54
C ARG A 21 26.89 0.14 -16.83
N ALA A 22 26.27 0.13 -18.00
CA ALA A 22 25.19 1.05 -18.29
C ALA A 22 24.12 0.88 -17.20
N ALA A 23 23.62 2.00 -16.67
CA ALA A 23 22.55 2.00 -15.68
C ALA A 23 21.38 1.14 -16.17
N SER A 24 20.80 0.32 -15.29
CA SER A 24 19.62 -0.45 -15.66
C SER A 24 18.43 0.48 -15.98
N PRO A 25 17.39 0.01 -16.69
CA PRO A 25 16.15 0.77 -16.83
C PRO A 25 15.58 1.25 -15.49
N GLU A 26 15.64 0.42 -14.44
CA GLU A 26 15.20 0.79 -13.09
C GLU A 26 16.08 1.87 -12.47
N ASP A 27 17.41 1.78 -12.61
CA ASP A 27 18.32 2.83 -12.12
C ASP A 27 18.04 4.18 -12.77
N ARG A 28 17.71 4.18 -14.08
CA ARG A 28 17.32 5.41 -14.79
C ARG A 28 15.99 5.97 -14.30
N TYR A 29 14.99 5.10 -14.10
CA TYR A 29 13.70 5.49 -13.54
C TYR A 29 13.86 6.16 -12.17
N ILE A 30 14.62 5.53 -11.29
CA ILE A 30 14.91 6.04 -9.95
C ILE A 30 15.62 7.40 -10.03
N ALA A 31 16.67 7.51 -10.85
CA ALA A 31 17.41 8.76 -10.98
C ALA A 31 16.51 9.90 -11.50
N ALA A 32 15.61 9.61 -12.44
CA ALA A 32 14.64 10.56 -12.95
C ALA A 32 13.64 10.99 -11.86
N ARG A 33 13.09 10.02 -11.11
CA ARG A 33 12.17 10.26 -9.99
C ARG A 33 12.81 11.15 -8.93
N ASP A 34 13.99 10.77 -8.46
CA ASP A 34 14.70 11.48 -7.38
C ASP A 34 15.09 12.90 -7.82
N ALA A 35 15.49 13.08 -9.09
CA ALA A 35 15.77 14.40 -9.65
C ALA A 35 14.51 15.28 -9.74
N ALA A 36 13.37 14.70 -10.14
CA ALA A 36 12.09 15.40 -10.18
C ALA A 36 11.63 15.81 -8.77
N ILE A 37 11.68 14.89 -7.80
CA ILE A 37 11.37 15.18 -6.38
C ILE A 37 12.25 16.32 -5.85
N ALA A 38 13.57 16.27 -6.11
CA ALA A 38 14.48 17.33 -5.68
C ALA A 38 14.15 18.70 -6.30
N LYS A 39 13.82 18.72 -7.60
CA LYS A 39 13.38 19.92 -8.32
C LYS A 39 12.12 20.52 -7.70
N PHE A 40 11.07 19.71 -7.50
CA PHE A 40 9.79 20.19 -6.98
C PHE A 40 9.85 20.54 -5.49
N THR A 41 10.65 19.82 -4.70
CA THR A 41 10.96 20.20 -3.31
C THR A 41 11.58 21.59 -3.24
N LYS A 42 12.54 21.90 -4.13
CA LYS A 42 13.15 23.24 -4.18
C LYS A 42 12.14 24.32 -4.56
N LEU A 43 11.29 24.07 -5.56
CA LEU A 43 10.25 25.01 -5.98
C LEU A 43 9.21 25.25 -4.88
N SER A 44 8.84 24.20 -4.15
CA SER A 44 7.95 24.29 -2.98
C SER A 44 8.57 25.13 -1.87
N ASN A 45 9.81 24.85 -1.49
CA ASN A 45 10.51 25.61 -0.44
C ASN A 45 10.72 27.09 -0.79
N ASP A 46 10.84 27.40 -2.09
CA ASP A 46 10.95 28.77 -2.59
C ASP A 46 9.58 29.47 -2.70
N ASN A 47 8.46 28.82 -2.33
CA ASN A 47 7.08 29.28 -2.53
C ASN A 47 6.77 29.63 -4.00
N LYS A 48 7.27 28.82 -4.93
CA LYS A 48 7.11 29.01 -6.39
C LYS A 48 6.08 28.07 -7.02
N ILE A 49 5.28 27.37 -6.22
CA ILE A 49 4.21 26.51 -6.73
C ILE A 49 3.14 27.38 -7.39
N ASN A 50 2.82 27.04 -8.64
CA ASN A 50 1.81 27.68 -9.47
C ASN A 50 1.42 26.70 -10.58
N GLU A 51 0.41 27.07 -11.37
CA GLU A 51 -0.13 26.23 -12.44
C GLU A 51 0.93 25.71 -13.44
N SER A 52 1.96 26.50 -13.74
CA SER A 52 3.05 26.07 -14.64
C SER A 52 3.93 24.99 -14.00
N VAL A 53 4.19 25.11 -12.70
CA VAL A 53 4.93 24.10 -11.94
C VAL A 53 4.10 22.82 -11.81
N ASP A 54 2.80 22.93 -11.58
CA ASP A 54 1.90 21.77 -11.51
C ASP A 54 1.83 21.02 -12.85
N LYS A 55 1.78 21.74 -13.97
CA LYS A 55 1.88 21.13 -15.30
C LYS A 55 3.22 20.44 -15.52
N ALA A 56 4.31 21.02 -15.02
CA ALA A 56 5.63 20.42 -15.12
C ALA A 56 5.78 19.17 -14.23
N GLU A 57 5.11 19.14 -13.08
CA GLU A 57 5.04 17.96 -12.19
C GLU A 57 4.25 16.84 -12.85
N ALA A 58 3.08 17.15 -13.40
CA ALA A 58 2.27 16.19 -14.13
C ALA A 58 3.04 15.59 -15.32
N ALA A 59 3.76 16.43 -16.09
CA ALA A 59 4.60 15.95 -17.19
C ALA A 59 5.74 15.03 -16.70
N ALA A 60 6.37 15.34 -15.55
CA ALA A 60 7.38 14.48 -14.97
C ALA A 60 6.79 13.13 -14.54
N ARG A 61 5.57 13.11 -13.99
CA ARG A 61 4.84 11.87 -13.69
C ARG A 61 4.51 11.06 -14.95
N ASP A 62 4.12 11.71 -16.04
CA ASP A 62 3.89 11.04 -17.32
C ASP A 62 5.18 10.39 -17.87
N GLU A 63 6.33 11.07 -17.79
CA GLU A 63 7.62 10.48 -18.16
C GLU A 63 8.00 9.27 -17.28
N LEU A 64 7.73 9.34 -15.97
CA LEU A 64 7.94 8.23 -15.04
C LEU A 64 7.02 7.05 -15.36
N LYS A 65 5.76 7.31 -15.73
CA LYS A 65 4.79 6.31 -16.16
C LYS A 65 5.26 5.58 -17.42
N GLU A 66 5.78 6.30 -18.41
CA GLU A 66 6.32 5.70 -19.64
C GLU A 66 7.50 4.76 -19.33
N GLN A 67 8.42 5.20 -18.48
CA GLN A 67 9.55 4.37 -18.04
C GLN A 67 9.10 3.10 -17.32
N LEU A 68 8.16 3.20 -16.38
CA LEU A 68 7.61 2.03 -15.69
C LEU A 68 6.82 1.11 -16.63
N THR A 69 6.12 1.65 -17.62
CA THR A 69 5.45 0.85 -18.65
C THR A 69 6.43 -0.01 -19.42
N ALA A 70 7.58 0.57 -19.82
CA ALA A 70 8.66 -0.19 -20.46
C ALA A 70 9.28 -1.24 -19.52
N ILE A 71 9.59 -0.87 -18.27
CA ILE A 71 10.19 -1.77 -17.27
C ILE A 71 9.29 -2.96 -16.96
N LEU A 72 8.01 -2.69 -16.67
CA LEU A 72 7.08 -3.71 -16.19
C LEU A 72 6.48 -4.54 -17.31
N SER A 73 6.38 -4.00 -18.53
CA SER A 73 5.84 -4.66 -19.72
C SER A 73 4.56 -5.45 -19.41
N GLN A 74 3.58 -4.77 -18.80
CA GLN A 74 2.31 -5.39 -18.40
C GLN A 74 1.33 -5.45 -19.57
N PRO A 75 0.62 -6.58 -19.76
CA PRO A 75 -0.47 -6.62 -20.72
C PRO A 75 -1.66 -5.79 -20.22
N ALA A 76 -2.52 -5.39 -21.16
CA ALA A 76 -3.86 -4.93 -20.82
C ALA A 76 -4.63 -6.02 -20.06
N ARG A 77 -5.51 -5.59 -19.15
CA ARG A 77 -6.28 -6.47 -18.27
C ARG A 77 -7.77 -6.31 -18.58
N PRO A 78 -8.47 -7.39 -18.96
CA PRO A 78 -9.92 -7.33 -19.16
C PRO A 78 -10.64 -6.79 -17.91
N GLY A 79 -11.56 -5.85 -18.09
CA GLY A 79 -12.30 -5.21 -16.99
C GLY A 79 -11.52 -4.12 -16.23
N PHE A 80 -10.35 -3.72 -16.73
CA PHE A 80 -9.55 -2.64 -16.15
C PHE A 80 -9.17 -1.61 -17.23
N ALA A 81 -9.13 -0.35 -16.81
CA ALA A 81 -8.66 0.76 -17.60
C ALA A 81 -7.13 0.66 -17.89
N PRO A 82 -6.62 1.43 -18.87
CA PRO A 82 -5.18 1.51 -19.11
C PRO A 82 -4.41 1.93 -17.86
N ALA A 83 -3.22 1.35 -17.69
CA ALA A 83 -2.36 1.60 -16.53
C ALA A 83 -2.09 3.09 -16.33
N GLN A 84 -2.08 3.52 -15.07
CA GLN A 84 -1.66 4.82 -14.59
C GLN A 84 -0.43 4.69 -13.70
N LEU A 85 0.27 5.80 -13.44
CA LEU A 85 1.32 5.83 -12.42
C LEU A 85 0.67 5.73 -11.03
N ASN A 86 1.21 4.87 -10.16
CA ASN A 86 0.71 4.76 -8.78
C ASN A 86 1.17 5.91 -7.86
N LEU A 87 2.25 6.61 -8.21
CA LEU A 87 2.66 7.82 -7.50
C LEU A 87 1.67 8.95 -7.80
N ASP A 88 0.98 9.43 -6.77
CA ASP A 88 -0.04 10.49 -6.89
C ASP A 88 0.56 11.89 -6.92
N THR A 89 1.75 12.10 -6.37
CA THR A 89 2.44 13.40 -6.35
C THR A 89 3.94 13.24 -6.09
N LEU A 90 4.73 14.14 -6.66
CA LEU A 90 6.16 14.29 -6.40
C LEU A 90 6.47 15.42 -5.39
N TYR A 91 5.44 16.11 -4.90
CA TYR A 91 5.57 17.13 -3.87
C TYR A 91 5.70 16.49 -2.49
N LYS A 92 6.85 16.70 -1.86
CA LYS A 92 7.10 16.18 -0.51
C LYS A 92 6.18 16.85 0.50
N GLY A 93 5.41 16.02 1.22
CA GLY A 93 4.48 16.46 2.27
C GLY A 93 3.01 16.47 1.81
N ASP A 94 2.77 16.36 0.51
CA ASP A 94 1.42 16.20 -0.02
C ASP A 94 0.90 14.78 0.21
N MET A 95 -0.42 14.67 0.36
CA MET A 95 -1.11 13.38 0.36
C MET A 95 -0.80 12.65 -0.97
N GLY A 96 -0.41 11.38 -0.87
CA GLY A 96 0.02 10.57 -2.01
C GLY A 96 1.52 10.60 -2.31
N PHE A 97 2.32 11.40 -1.59
CA PHE A 97 3.78 11.37 -1.71
C PHE A 97 4.36 10.08 -1.10
N GLY A 98 5.34 9.49 -1.77
CA GLY A 98 6.04 8.30 -1.27
C GLY A 98 5.24 7.00 -1.39
N MET A 99 4.17 6.99 -2.19
CA MET A 99 3.48 5.74 -2.56
C MET A 99 4.43 4.79 -3.30
N LEU A 100 4.01 3.54 -3.47
CA LEU A 100 4.82 2.52 -4.12
C LEU A 100 5.07 2.86 -5.60
N ASP A 101 6.32 2.85 -6.02
CA ASP A 101 6.68 2.98 -7.44
C ASP A 101 6.10 1.81 -8.23
N GLY A 102 5.15 2.09 -9.13
CA GLY A 102 4.47 1.05 -9.87
C GLY A 102 3.40 1.58 -10.81
N LEU A 103 2.78 0.64 -11.53
CA LEU A 103 1.61 0.90 -12.37
C LEU A 103 0.34 0.47 -11.65
N ARG A 104 -0.66 1.34 -11.64
CA ARG A 104 -2.01 1.09 -11.13
C ARG A 104 -2.97 0.84 -12.29
N PHE A 105 -3.75 -0.23 -12.20
CA PHE A 105 -4.86 -0.53 -13.09
C PHE A 105 -6.13 -0.38 -12.28
N ASP A 106 -7.00 0.51 -12.73
CA ASP A 106 -8.30 0.77 -12.09
C ASP A 106 -9.37 -0.03 -12.83
N ALA A 107 -10.29 -0.68 -12.10
CA ALA A 107 -11.43 -1.35 -12.71
C ALA A 107 -12.19 -0.35 -13.58
N ASP A 108 -12.66 -0.78 -14.76
CA ASP A 108 -13.37 0.10 -15.70
C ASP A 108 -14.80 0.45 -15.24
N THR A 109 -15.25 -0.17 -14.16
CA THR A 109 -16.58 -0.03 -13.56
C THR A 109 -16.51 0.17 -12.05
N GLY A 110 -17.48 0.93 -11.54
CA GLY A 110 -17.75 1.07 -10.11
C GLY A 110 -18.57 -0.08 -9.55
N ARG A 111 -18.83 -0.01 -8.24
CA ARG A 111 -19.55 -1.04 -7.48
C ARG A 111 -20.93 -1.39 -8.07
N ASP A 112 -21.62 -0.39 -8.59
CA ASP A 112 -22.95 -0.47 -9.23
C ASP A 112 -22.90 -0.92 -10.70
N GLY A 113 -21.70 -1.17 -11.24
CA GLY A 113 -21.49 -1.52 -12.64
C GLY A 113 -21.50 -0.33 -13.60
N ALA A 114 -21.67 0.90 -13.09
CA ALA A 114 -21.53 2.10 -13.90
C ALA A 114 -20.06 2.31 -14.32
N LYS A 115 -19.83 3.03 -15.40
CA LYS A 115 -18.47 3.26 -15.93
C LYS A 115 -17.74 4.27 -15.07
N ILE A 116 -16.45 4.04 -14.79
CA ILE A 116 -15.65 4.98 -14.00
C ILE A 116 -15.61 6.38 -14.62
N GLY A 117 -15.61 7.41 -13.77
CA GLY A 117 -15.60 8.81 -14.18
C GLY A 117 -16.95 9.34 -14.68
N GLU A 118 -17.99 8.51 -14.76
CA GLU A 118 -19.35 9.03 -14.99
C GLU A 118 -19.80 9.89 -13.80
N LYS A 119 -20.42 11.03 -14.09
CA LYS A 119 -20.93 11.93 -13.06
C LYS A 119 -22.28 11.44 -12.56
N ARG A 120 -22.41 11.29 -11.25
CA ARG A 120 -23.65 10.92 -10.57
C ARG A 120 -24.58 12.14 -10.37
N PRO A 121 -25.89 11.92 -10.15
CA PRO A 121 -26.84 12.99 -9.89
C PRO A 121 -26.48 13.87 -8.67
N ASP A 122 -25.79 13.29 -7.68
CA ASP A 122 -25.31 13.99 -6.48
C ASP A 122 -24.02 14.80 -6.71
N GLY A 123 -23.46 14.77 -7.93
CA GLY A 123 -22.25 15.47 -8.29
C GLY A 123 -20.95 14.68 -8.08
N SER A 124 -21.00 13.50 -7.44
CA SER A 124 -19.86 12.60 -7.31
C SER A 124 -19.50 11.92 -8.64
N PHE A 125 -18.33 11.30 -8.72
CA PHE A 125 -17.92 10.47 -9.85
C PHE A 125 -17.99 8.99 -9.48
N VAL A 126 -18.22 8.14 -10.49
CA VAL A 126 -18.10 6.70 -10.33
C VAL A 126 -16.63 6.34 -10.10
N GLU A 127 -16.30 5.93 -8.88
CA GLU A 127 -14.99 5.42 -8.50
C GLU A 127 -14.80 3.97 -8.97
N PRO A 128 -13.56 3.52 -9.24
CA PRO A 128 -13.27 2.13 -9.56
C PRO A 128 -13.61 1.20 -8.39
N LYS A 129 -14.24 0.05 -8.66
CA LYS A 129 -14.54 -0.94 -7.61
C LYS A 129 -13.33 -1.74 -7.13
N ALA A 130 -12.24 -1.73 -7.90
CA ALA A 130 -11.04 -2.49 -7.61
C ALA A 130 -9.82 -1.86 -8.29
N HIS A 131 -8.65 -2.11 -7.72
CA HIS A 131 -7.37 -1.61 -8.17
C HIS A 131 -6.35 -2.73 -8.17
N ILE A 132 -5.43 -2.71 -9.14
CA ILE A 132 -4.25 -3.59 -9.20
C ILE A 132 -3.01 -2.73 -9.36
N ILE A 133 -2.11 -2.80 -8.40
CA ILE A 133 -0.79 -2.17 -8.42
C ILE A 133 0.24 -3.23 -8.75
N VAL A 134 1.12 -2.93 -9.69
CA VAL A 134 2.22 -3.80 -10.10
C VAL A 134 3.54 -3.05 -10.02
N THR A 135 4.53 -3.66 -9.37
CA THR A 135 5.91 -3.19 -9.34
C THR A 135 6.88 -4.36 -9.54
N THR A 136 8.17 -4.08 -9.70
CA THR A 136 9.20 -5.12 -9.68
C THR A 136 9.63 -5.43 -8.25
N GLU A 137 10.13 -6.64 -8.02
CA GLU A 137 10.65 -7.04 -6.71
C GLU A 137 11.80 -6.13 -6.20
N PRO A 138 12.76 -5.68 -7.04
CA PRO A 138 13.77 -4.72 -6.62
C PRO A 138 13.21 -3.35 -6.23
N LEU A 139 12.25 -2.81 -6.99
CA LEU A 139 11.60 -1.54 -6.65
C LEU A 139 10.81 -1.64 -5.34
N PHE A 140 10.07 -2.74 -5.13
CA PHE A 140 9.38 -2.98 -3.85
C PHE A 140 10.35 -3.06 -2.67
N THR A 141 11.44 -3.81 -2.82
CA THR A 141 12.46 -3.95 -1.76
C THR A 141 13.13 -2.61 -1.44
N ARG A 142 13.40 -1.82 -2.48
CA ARG A 142 13.92 -0.45 -2.32
C ARG A 142 12.93 0.43 -1.57
N TRP A 143 11.65 0.38 -1.94
CA TRP A 143 10.60 1.14 -1.26
C TRP A 143 10.54 0.78 0.23
N LEU A 144 10.57 -0.51 0.60
CA LEU A 144 10.63 -0.94 2.00
C LEU A 144 11.82 -0.31 2.75
N HIS A 145 13.00 -0.31 2.12
CA HIS A 145 14.21 0.28 2.71
C HIS A 145 14.11 1.80 2.89
N GLU A 146 13.57 2.51 1.90
CA GLU A 146 13.34 3.95 1.96
C GLU A 146 12.32 4.33 3.07
N HIS A 147 11.37 3.44 3.37
CA HIS A 147 10.26 3.69 4.31
C HIS A 147 10.42 3.00 5.68
N LYS A 148 11.64 2.53 6.01
CA LYS A 148 11.91 1.76 7.25
C LYS A 148 11.64 2.49 8.57
N THR A 149 11.57 3.82 8.56
CA THR A 149 11.32 4.69 9.72
C THR A 149 10.24 5.72 9.43
N TRP A 150 9.27 5.37 8.58
CA TRP A 150 8.22 6.28 8.15
C TRP A 150 7.31 6.73 9.31
N TRP A 151 6.88 5.80 10.15
CA TRP A 151 5.98 6.09 11.26
C TRP A 151 6.73 6.60 12.48
N ASP A 152 6.06 7.51 13.20
CA ASP A 152 6.58 8.16 14.39
C ASP A 152 7.08 7.19 15.47
N LYS A 153 7.95 7.72 16.34
CA LYS A 153 8.51 6.99 17.47
C LYS A 153 7.40 6.49 18.39
N GLY A 154 7.17 5.18 18.40
CA GLY A 154 6.13 4.51 19.18
C GLY A 154 5.21 3.64 18.32
N SER A 155 5.15 3.91 17.01
CA SER A 155 4.43 3.10 16.03
C SER A 155 5.31 2.00 15.45
N LYS A 156 4.70 0.86 15.12
CA LYS A 156 5.40 -0.21 14.40
C LYS A 156 5.62 0.22 12.96
N ASN A 157 6.86 0.14 12.50
CA ASN A 157 7.22 0.40 11.11
C ASN A 157 7.04 -0.84 10.24
N VAL A 158 6.89 -0.64 8.93
CA VAL A 158 6.74 -1.73 7.96
C VAL A 158 7.96 -2.66 8.04
N PRO A 159 7.76 -3.98 8.25
CA PRO A 159 8.86 -4.93 8.22
C PRO A 159 9.66 -4.88 6.92
N GLN A 160 10.96 -5.11 7.00
CA GLN A 160 11.86 -5.04 5.84
C GLN A 160 11.92 -6.35 5.04
N GLN A 161 11.41 -7.44 5.61
CA GLN A 161 11.28 -8.72 4.94
C GLN A 161 9.96 -8.78 4.20
N VAL A 162 9.98 -9.14 2.91
CA VAL A 162 8.79 -9.10 2.03
C VAL A 162 7.60 -9.85 2.63
N ASP A 163 7.75 -11.11 3.04
CA ASP A 163 6.64 -11.89 3.61
C ASP A 163 6.02 -11.24 4.87
N ALA A 164 6.87 -10.68 5.74
CA ALA A 164 6.39 -9.99 6.93
C ALA A 164 5.75 -8.63 6.60
N ALA A 165 6.25 -7.92 5.58
CA ALA A 165 5.69 -6.67 5.12
C ALA A 165 4.27 -6.85 4.57
N LEU A 166 4.04 -7.90 3.78
CA LEU A 166 2.73 -8.22 3.21
C LEU A 166 1.68 -8.51 4.29
N LYS A 167 2.08 -9.03 5.45
CA LYS A 167 1.18 -9.31 6.57
C LYS A 167 0.92 -8.10 7.47
N PHE A 168 1.57 -6.96 7.20
CA PHE A 168 1.46 -5.75 8.00
C PHE A 168 0.55 -4.72 7.30
N GLU A 169 -0.63 -4.45 7.87
CA GLU A 169 -1.63 -3.55 7.29
C GLU A 169 -1.09 -2.14 6.96
N GLY A 170 -0.16 -1.63 7.78
CA GLY A 170 0.47 -0.32 7.55
C GLY A 170 1.32 -0.24 6.29
N LEU A 171 1.69 -1.37 5.66
CA LEU A 171 2.23 -1.38 4.29
C LEU A 171 1.21 -0.78 3.33
N TYR A 172 -0.04 -1.25 3.38
CA TYR A 172 -1.07 -0.91 2.41
C TYR A 172 -1.55 0.55 2.59
N THR A 173 -1.67 1.03 3.83
CA THR A 173 -1.92 2.45 4.10
C THR A 173 -0.89 3.36 3.41
N GLN A 174 0.40 2.99 3.40
CA GLN A 174 1.41 3.88 2.84
C GLN A 174 1.68 3.63 1.34
N ALA A 175 1.65 2.38 0.92
CA ALA A 175 2.02 2.00 -0.44
C ALA A 175 0.97 2.38 -1.48
N ILE A 176 -0.32 2.41 -1.10
CA ILE A 176 -1.42 2.47 -2.07
C ILE A 176 -2.55 3.46 -1.74
N SER A 177 -2.71 3.95 -0.51
CA SER A 177 -3.71 5.00 -0.24
C SER A 177 -3.46 5.70 1.11
N THR A 178 -3.03 6.95 1.05
CA THR A 178 -2.63 7.76 2.23
C THR A 178 -3.78 8.55 2.87
N ASP A 179 -4.99 8.45 2.35
CA ASP A 179 -6.18 9.18 2.80
C ASP A 179 -6.90 8.50 3.98
N ALA A 180 -6.80 7.17 4.08
CA ALA A 180 -7.36 6.38 5.18
C ALA A 180 -6.49 5.18 5.52
N ALA A 181 -6.40 4.86 6.82
CA ALA A 181 -5.69 3.69 7.29
C ALA A 181 -6.39 2.41 6.85
N VAL A 182 -5.65 1.51 6.20
CA VAL A 182 -6.08 0.14 5.95
C VAL A 182 -6.02 -0.63 7.26
N VAL A 183 -7.10 -1.32 7.57
CA VAL A 183 -7.18 -2.22 8.73
C VAL A 183 -7.48 -3.64 8.30
N ASN A 184 -6.82 -4.59 8.95
CA ASN A 184 -6.98 -6.01 8.71
C ASN A 184 -7.98 -6.60 9.73
N PHE A 185 -9.07 -7.18 9.22
CA PHE A 185 -10.06 -7.88 10.03
C PHE A 185 -9.68 -9.35 10.26
N ASP A 186 -9.24 -10.03 9.20
CA ASP A 186 -8.85 -11.45 9.25
C ASP A 186 -8.10 -11.88 7.98
N GLU A 187 -7.23 -12.88 8.10
CA GLU A 187 -6.57 -13.51 6.95
C GLU A 187 -7.58 -14.36 6.15
N LEU A 188 -7.52 -14.26 4.82
CA LEU A 188 -8.35 -15.03 3.91
C LEU A 188 -7.61 -16.27 3.43
N PRO A 189 -8.25 -17.46 3.44
CA PRO A 189 -7.65 -18.70 2.96
C PRO A 189 -7.66 -18.77 1.43
N ILE A 190 -6.96 -17.85 0.77
CA ILE A 190 -6.75 -17.85 -0.68
C ILE A 190 -5.78 -18.96 -1.09
N ALA A 191 -5.99 -19.53 -2.27
CA ALA A 191 -5.07 -20.51 -2.82
C ALA A 191 -3.85 -19.81 -3.42
N LYS A 192 -2.65 -20.17 -2.96
CA LYS A 192 -1.40 -19.73 -3.60
C LYS A 192 -1.18 -20.48 -4.92
N PRO A 193 -1.21 -19.83 -6.08
CA PRO A 193 -0.99 -20.53 -7.33
C PRO A 193 0.45 -21.06 -7.42
N ALA A 194 0.66 -22.22 -8.03
CA ALA A 194 1.97 -22.88 -8.06
C ALA A 194 3.11 -22.03 -8.66
N SER A 195 2.77 -21.13 -9.59
CA SER A 195 3.69 -20.20 -10.26
C SER A 195 4.05 -18.97 -9.42
N VAL A 196 3.49 -18.83 -8.22
CA VAL A 196 3.62 -17.66 -7.36
C VAL A 196 4.47 -18.03 -6.15
N ALA A 197 5.49 -17.22 -5.87
CA ALA A 197 6.40 -17.43 -4.75
C ALA A 197 5.68 -17.22 -3.41
N LEU A 198 4.95 -16.11 -3.30
CA LEU A 198 4.21 -15.69 -2.10
C LEU A 198 2.83 -15.20 -2.52
N ALA A 199 1.79 -15.59 -1.78
CA ALA A 199 0.45 -15.00 -1.88
C ALA A 199 -0.09 -14.76 -0.48
N TYR A 200 -0.75 -13.63 -0.29
CA TYR A 200 -1.40 -13.26 0.97
C TYR A 200 -2.71 -12.54 0.64
N GLY A 201 -3.75 -12.80 1.41
CA GLY A 201 -5.05 -12.16 1.24
C GLY A 201 -5.70 -11.94 2.59
N PHE A 202 -6.44 -10.85 2.74
CA PHE A 202 -7.12 -10.53 3.99
C PHE A 202 -8.39 -9.73 3.76
N LEU A 203 -9.32 -9.87 4.70
CA LEU A 203 -10.49 -9.01 4.84
C LEU A 203 -10.07 -7.68 5.39
N ALA A 204 -10.53 -6.60 4.77
CA ALA A 204 -10.12 -5.26 5.12
C ALA A 204 -11.28 -4.28 5.23
N GLY A 205 -10.96 -3.13 5.77
CA GLY A 205 -11.71 -1.91 5.62
C GLY A 205 -10.77 -0.72 5.80
N ARG A 206 -11.33 0.49 5.75
CA ARG A 206 -10.59 1.74 5.89
C ARG A 206 -11.13 2.56 7.05
N THR A 207 -10.25 3.31 7.71
CA THR A 207 -10.63 4.23 8.78
C THR A 207 -9.75 5.47 8.86
N GLN A 208 -10.33 6.58 9.29
CA GLN A 208 -9.61 7.79 9.72
C GLN A 208 -9.62 7.97 11.26
N ASP A 209 -10.42 7.16 11.96
CA ASP A 209 -10.65 7.32 13.41
C ASP A 209 -10.79 5.95 14.08
N SER A 210 -11.97 5.34 14.03
CA SER A 210 -12.27 4.08 14.71
C SER A 210 -12.33 2.88 13.77
N PHE A 211 -11.95 1.71 14.28
CA PHE A 211 -12.02 0.47 13.50
C PHE A 211 -13.47 0.21 13.01
N PRO A 212 -13.71 -0.13 11.73
CA PRO A 212 -15.08 -0.30 11.23
C PRO A 212 -15.80 -1.53 11.83
N ASP A 213 -17.14 -1.53 11.83
CA ASP A 213 -17.94 -2.69 12.31
C ASP A 213 -18.01 -3.87 11.34
N LYS A 214 -17.68 -3.61 10.07
CA LYS A 214 -17.74 -4.57 8.97
C LYS A 214 -16.50 -4.45 8.09
N ALA A 215 -16.08 -5.56 7.52
CA ALA A 215 -15.11 -5.57 6.44
C ALA A 215 -15.88 -5.48 5.11
N ASP A 216 -15.61 -4.45 4.32
CA ASP A 216 -16.22 -4.21 3.01
C ASP A 216 -15.21 -4.17 1.87
N GLU A 217 -13.95 -4.47 2.15
CA GLU A 217 -12.90 -4.65 1.15
C GLU A 217 -12.18 -5.99 1.33
N VAL A 218 -11.50 -6.42 0.25
CA VAL A 218 -10.46 -7.44 0.30
C VAL A 218 -9.18 -6.90 -0.30
N PHE A 219 -8.06 -7.34 0.26
CA PHE A 219 -6.73 -7.04 -0.25
C PHE A 219 -6.03 -8.36 -0.52
N VAL A 220 -5.31 -8.41 -1.63
CA VAL A 220 -4.47 -9.55 -2.01
C VAL A 220 -3.12 -9.04 -2.49
N ALA A 221 -2.09 -9.81 -2.20
CA ALA A 221 -0.75 -9.53 -2.64
C ALA A 221 -0.07 -10.80 -3.14
N ALA A 222 0.73 -10.69 -4.20
CA ALA A 222 1.47 -11.83 -4.74
C ALA A 222 2.82 -11.46 -5.35
N LEU A 223 3.83 -12.29 -5.10
CA LEU A 223 5.12 -12.23 -5.76
C LEU A 223 5.16 -13.28 -6.88
N ALA A 224 5.11 -12.82 -8.13
CA ALA A 224 5.04 -13.69 -9.31
C ALA A 224 5.96 -13.17 -10.43
N GLY A 225 6.85 -14.04 -10.93
CA GLY A 225 7.73 -13.69 -12.06
C GLY A 225 8.63 -12.47 -11.82
N GLY A 226 9.12 -12.27 -10.59
CA GLY A 226 9.95 -11.12 -10.20
C GLY A 226 9.17 -9.80 -10.06
N LYS A 227 7.84 -9.87 -10.02
CA LYS A 227 6.95 -8.72 -9.86
C LYS A 227 6.07 -8.88 -8.63
N MET A 228 5.89 -7.78 -7.92
CA MET A 228 5.00 -7.68 -6.77
C MET A 228 3.67 -7.08 -7.24
N TYR A 229 2.60 -7.79 -6.95
CA TYR A 229 1.22 -7.41 -7.22
C TYR A 229 0.53 -7.10 -5.90
N VAL A 230 -0.12 -5.95 -5.81
CA VAL A 230 -1.04 -5.61 -4.71
C VAL A 230 -2.36 -5.25 -5.36
N ALA A 231 -3.44 -5.95 -5.02
CA ALA A 231 -4.75 -5.65 -5.53
C ALA A 231 -5.75 -5.55 -4.39
N TYR A 232 -6.69 -4.63 -4.49
CA TYR A 232 -7.76 -4.48 -3.52
C TYR A 232 -9.05 -4.06 -4.21
N GLY A 233 -10.18 -4.29 -3.55
CA GLY A 233 -11.47 -3.89 -4.06
C GLY A 233 -12.58 -4.12 -3.07
N GLU A 234 -13.71 -3.46 -3.32
CA GLU A 234 -14.93 -3.61 -2.55
C GLU A 234 -15.49 -5.04 -2.68
N ILE A 235 -16.11 -5.53 -1.61
CA ILE A 235 -16.81 -6.81 -1.60
C ILE A 235 -18.31 -6.65 -1.35
N GLU A 236 -19.07 -7.55 -1.97
CA GLU A 236 -20.50 -7.74 -1.70
C GLU A 236 -20.80 -9.23 -1.46
N PRO A 237 -21.50 -9.60 -0.37
CA PRO A 237 -21.84 -8.74 0.78
C PRO A 237 -20.63 -8.45 1.67
N ALA A 238 -20.67 -7.32 2.37
CA ALA A 238 -19.71 -7.01 3.43
C ALA A 238 -19.76 -8.08 4.54
N VAL A 239 -18.60 -8.39 5.12
CA VAL A 239 -18.49 -9.35 6.23
C VAL A 239 -18.71 -8.61 7.55
N GLN A 240 -19.70 -9.05 8.31
CA GLN A 240 -20.01 -8.52 9.63
C GLN A 240 -20.31 -9.66 10.60
N VAL A 241 -19.99 -9.45 11.88
CA VAL A 241 -20.36 -10.37 12.96
C VAL A 241 -21.13 -9.59 14.02
N PRO A 242 -22.47 -9.56 13.97
CA PRO A 242 -23.28 -8.72 14.87
C PRO A 242 -23.00 -8.95 16.36
N ALA A 243 -22.67 -10.19 16.75
CA ALA A 243 -22.29 -10.52 18.12
C ALA A 243 -21.01 -9.78 18.59
N CYS A 244 -20.04 -9.55 17.69
CA CYS A 244 -18.82 -8.82 18.01
C CYS A 244 -19.08 -7.31 18.15
N THR A 245 -19.90 -6.73 17.28
CA THR A 245 -20.36 -5.34 17.41
C THR A 245 -21.08 -5.12 18.75
N ALA A 246 -21.89 -6.08 19.20
CA ALA A 246 -22.54 -6.02 20.51
C ALA A 246 -21.54 -5.99 21.68
N ILE A 247 -20.45 -6.74 21.61
CA ILE A 247 -19.36 -6.71 22.62
C ILE A 247 -18.77 -5.30 22.70
N ARG A 248 -18.38 -4.72 21.56
CA ARG A 248 -17.84 -3.36 21.51
C ARG A 248 -18.80 -2.31 22.05
N THR A 249 -20.08 -2.46 21.70
CA THR A 249 -21.15 -1.57 22.16
C THR A 249 -21.29 -1.59 23.68
N ASP A 250 -21.16 -2.75 24.32
CA ASP A 250 -21.20 -2.87 25.78
C ASP A 250 -20.02 -2.16 26.46
N TYR A 251 -18.82 -2.31 25.91
CA TYR A 251 -17.64 -1.57 26.39
C TYR A 251 -17.79 -0.06 26.23
N ASN A 252 -18.29 0.41 25.09
CA ASN A 252 -18.54 1.83 24.85
C ASN A 252 -19.55 2.39 25.87
N LYS A 253 -20.65 1.67 26.13
CA LYS A 253 -21.62 2.06 27.17
C LYS A 253 -20.98 2.15 28.56
N LYS A 254 -20.10 1.21 28.91
CA LYS A 254 -19.35 1.25 30.18
C LYS A 254 -18.41 2.45 30.24
N ALA A 255 -17.73 2.77 29.14
CA ALA A 255 -16.86 3.94 29.04
C ALA A 255 -17.63 5.24 29.24
N ASP A 256 -18.77 5.39 28.56
CA ASP A 256 -19.63 6.57 28.66
C ASP A 256 -20.20 6.74 30.08
N ALA A 257 -20.70 5.65 30.68
CA ALA A 257 -21.20 5.67 32.05
C ALA A 257 -20.10 5.98 33.08
N ALA A 258 -18.86 5.53 32.85
CA ALA A 258 -17.72 5.87 33.71
C ALA A 258 -17.35 7.35 33.59
N ALA A 259 -17.35 7.90 32.37
CA ALA A 259 -17.05 9.31 32.12
C ALA A 259 -18.12 10.21 32.77
N GLU A 260 -19.39 9.86 32.64
CA GLU A 260 -20.51 10.56 33.27
C GLU A 260 -20.39 10.54 34.81
N LYS A 261 -20.06 9.38 35.41
CA LYS A 261 -19.84 9.28 36.86
C LYS A 261 -18.68 10.17 37.34
N LEU A 262 -17.61 10.28 36.55
CA LEU A 262 -16.49 11.15 36.87
C LEU A 262 -16.92 12.64 36.81
N GLU A 263 -17.62 13.03 35.75
CA GLU A 263 -18.13 14.40 35.56
C GLU A 263 -19.06 14.82 36.71
N ARG A 264 -19.99 13.93 37.08
CA ARG A 264 -20.92 14.11 38.21
C ARG A 264 -20.24 13.98 39.59
N LYS A 265 -18.91 13.80 39.65
CA LYS A 265 -18.12 13.60 40.88
C LYS A 265 -18.60 12.42 41.75
N GLN A 266 -19.24 11.43 41.12
CA GLN A 266 -19.70 10.20 41.78
C GLN A 266 -18.56 9.18 41.95
N ILE A 267 -17.50 9.31 41.16
CA ILE A 267 -16.23 8.59 41.33
C ILE A 267 -15.06 9.58 41.31
N THR A 268 -13.94 9.19 41.93
CA THR A 268 -12.71 9.99 41.89
C THR A 268 -11.99 9.80 40.55
N ARG A 269 -11.11 10.75 40.19
CA ARG A 269 -10.22 10.60 39.04
C ARG A 269 -9.38 9.32 39.13
N GLN A 270 -8.85 9.02 40.31
CA GLN A 270 -8.10 7.78 40.55
C GLN A 270 -8.95 6.52 40.33
N ALA A 271 -10.23 6.53 40.71
CA ALA A 271 -11.12 5.40 40.46
C ALA A 271 -11.44 5.24 38.96
N TYR A 272 -11.60 6.35 38.23
CA TYR A 272 -11.76 6.34 36.78
C TYR A 272 -10.51 5.81 36.06
N ASP A 273 -9.33 6.31 36.41
CA ASP A 273 -8.06 5.89 35.77
C ASP A 273 -7.78 4.38 36.00
N LYS A 274 -8.23 3.80 37.12
CA LYS A 274 -8.14 2.36 37.38
C LYS A 274 -8.99 1.49 36.45
N LEU A 275 -9.99 2.05 35.76
CA LEU A 275 -10.77 1.31 34.75
C LEU A 275 -9.97 1.05 33.47
N GLY A 276 -8.87 1.78 33.27
CA GLY A 276 -8.10 1.79 32.04
C GLY A 276 -8.89 2.36 30.86
N ASP A 277 -8.39 2.13 29.66
CA ASP A 277 -9.08 2.54 28.44
C ASP A 277 -10.16 1.51 28.06
N LEU A 278 -11.39 1.76 28.50
CA LEU A 278 -12.53 0.88 28.21
C LEU A 278 -12.87 0.83 26.71
N ARG A 279 -12.59 1.90 25.94
CA ARG A 279 -12.85 1.91 24.50
C ARG A 279 -11.83 1.06 23.76
N GLN A 280 -10.55 1.19 24.08
CA GLN A 280 -9.51 0.30 23.55
C GLN A 280 -9.78 -1.16 23.91
N GLN A 281 -10.17 -1.45 25.16
CA GLN A 281 -10.56 -2.80 25.57
C GLN A 281 -11.72 -3.36 24.73
N GLY A 282 -12.72 -2.52 24.42
CA GLY A 282 -13.83 -2.87 23.55
C GLY A 282 -13.42 -3.15 22.11
N GLU A 283 -12.51 -2.35 21.56
CA GLU A 283 -11.94 -2.56 20.23
C GLU A 283 -11.12 -3.85 20.16
N ASP A 284 -10.25 -4.10 21.15
CA ASP A 284 -9.46 -5.32 21.22
C ASP A 284 -10.35 -6.56 21.35
N ALA A 285 -11.45 -6.46 22.13
CA ALA A 285 -12.43 -7.54 22.28
C ALA A 285 -13.21 -7.78 20.99
N PHE A 286 -13.57 -6.71 20.26
CA PHE A 286 -14.17 -6.78 18.94
C PHE A 286 -13.27 -7.52 17.96
N LYS A 287 -12.00 -7.10 17.83
CA LYS A 287 -11.03 -7.68 16.88
C LYS A 287 -10.84 -9.18 17.14
N ARG A 288 -10.61 -9.57 18.40
CA ARG A 288 -10.51 -11.00 18.78
C ARG A 288 -11.78 -11.79 18.41
N CYS A 289 -12.95 -11.27 18.76
CA CYS A 289 -14.22 -11.91 18.42
C CYS A 289 -14.40 -12.05 16.91
N PHE A 290 -14.02 -11.02 16.13
CA PHE A 290 -14.18 -11.01 14.68
C PHE A 290 -13.32 -12.09 14.04
N THR A 291 -12.02 -12.16 14.36
CA THR A 291 -11.11 -13.21 13.87
C THR A 291 -11.61 -14.63 14.20
N GLU A 292 -12.22 -14.84 15.37
CA GLU A 292 -12.74 -16.16 15.75
C GLU A 292 -14.04 -16.55 15.02
N ARG A 293 -14.89 -15.57 14.68
CA ARG A 293 -16.28 -15.82 14.25
C ARG A 293 -16.58 -15.43 12.82
N ALA A 294 -15.76 -14.60 12.20
CA ALA A 294 -15.91 -14.19 10.81
C ALA A 294 -15.83 -15.38 9.85
N PRO A 295 -14.91 -16.36 10.02
CA PRO A 295 -14.85 -17.54 9.15
C PRO A 295 -16.13 -18.39 9.13
N GLN A 296 -17.00 -18.23 10.15
CA GLN A 296 -18.28 -18.94 10.26
C GLN A 296 -19.41 -18.20 9.53
N GLN A 297 -19.18 -16.98 9.06
CA GLN A 297 -20.17 -16.20 8.32
C GLN A 297 -20.19 -16.61 6.85
N PRO A 298 -21.36 -16.76 6.21
CA PRO A 298 -21.44 -17.05 4.77
C PRO A 298 -20.71 -16.02 3.90
N ALA A 299 -20.76 -14.74 4.30
CA ALA A 299 -20.09 -13.65 3.61
C ALA A 299 -18.56 -13.83 3.54
N PHE A 300 -17.94 -14.48 4.53
CA PHE A 300 -16.49 -14.73 4.56
C PHE A 300 -16.04 -15.64 3.42
N ALA A 301 -16.79 -16.72 3.16
CA ALA A 301 -16.50 -17.61 2.03
C ALA A 301 -16.71 -16.92 0.68
N VAL A 302 -17.69 -16.00 0.60
CA VAL A 302 -17.92 -15.18 -0.60
C VAL A 302 -16.77 -14.19 -0.82
N ALA A 303 -16.31 -13.52 0.23
CA ALA A 303 -15.16 -12.62 0.20
C ALA A 303 -13.86 -13.36 -0.16
N THR A 304 -13.64 -14.57 0.35
CA THR A 304 -12.50 -15.42 -0.03
C THR A 304 -12.48 -15.68 -1.54
N ARG A 305 -13.64 -15.98 -2.15
CA ARG A 305 -13.73 -16.18 -3.60
C ARG A 305 -13.50 -14.89 -4.39
N GLN A 306 -14.00 -13.76 -3.91
CA GLN A 306 -13.73 -12.45 -4.53
C GLN A 306 -12.25 -12.09 -4.47
N ALA A 307 -11.60 -12.32 -3.32
CA ALA A 307 -10.15 -12.15 -3.17
C ALA A 307 -9.37 -13.06 -4.13
N GLN A 308 -9.76 -14.34 -4.24
CA GLN A 308 -9.13 -15.26 -5.20
C GLN A 308 -9.26 -14.76 -6.65
N ALA A 309 -10.46 -14.36 -7.06
CA ALA A 309 -10.70 -13.84 -8.41
C ALA A 309 -9.90 -12.56 -8.68
N LEU A 310 -9.79 -11.67 -7.67
CA LEU A 310 -8.98 -10.46 -7.76
C LEU A 310 -7.48 -10.78 -7.88
N LEU A 311 -6.99 -11.77 -7.13
CA LEU A 311 -5.61 -12.23 -7.25
C LEU A 311 -5.33 -12.79 -8.64
N ASP A 312 -6.21 -13.65 -9.15
CA ASP A 312 -6.08 -14.25 -10.48
C ASP A 312 -6.07 -13.16 -11.56
N ALA A 313 -6.98 -12.18 -11.47
CA ALA A 313 -6.99 -11.00 -12.34
C ALA A 313 -5.69 -10.18 -12.24
N ALA A 314 -5.12 -10.03 -11.04
CA ALA A 314 -3.88 -9.29 -10.79
C ALA A 314 -2.65 -10.00 -11.39
N ILE A 315 -2.59 -11.32 -11.36
CA ILE A 315 -1.46 -12.08 -11.94
C ILE A 315 -1.70 -12.52 -13.38
N GLY A 316 -2.86 -12.19 -13.96
CA GLY A 316 -3.19 -12.46 -15.37
C GLY A 316 -3.58 -13.91 -15.65
N LYS A 317 -4.41 -14.50 -14.78
CA LYS A 317 -4.96 -15.86 -14.92
C LYS A 317 -6.46 -15.85 -15.15
#